data_AF-A9WIT5-F1
#
_entry.id   AF-A9WIT5-F1
#
_cell.length_a   1.000
_cell.length_b   1.000
_cell.length_c   1.000
_cell.angle_alpha   90.00
_cell.angle_beta   90.00
_cell.angle_gamma   90.00
#
_symmetry.space_group_name_H-M   'P 1'
#
loop_
_entity.id
_entity.type
_entity.pdbx_description
1 polymer ?
#
loop_
_entity_poly.entity_id
_entity_poly.type
_entity_poly.pdbx_seq_one_letter_code
_entity_poly.pdbx_strand_id
1 'polypeptide(L)'
;MMRDYRTFFAIVLASLAGWIIAVAVYTQIGDNRSPELLRWLALVILITPLSGLLGWIAIRRHEWRLAAACCGALYFFTPFVAARIETILTPDAARQTVGPHTVYFVSVLALHLLGGLVLAWWRGR
;
A
#
# COMPACT_ATOMS: atom_id res chain seq x y z
N MET A 1 7.97 24.04 16.88
CA MET A 1 8.68 22.91 16.24
C MET A 1 8.57 23.09 14.73
N MET A 2 9.67 23.43 14.05
CA MET A 2 9.64 23.62 12.59
C MET A 2 9.50 22.26 11.91
N ARG A 3 8.53 22.16 10.99
CA ARG A 3 8.18 20.94 10.28
C ARG A 3 9.29 20.55 9.30
N ASP A 4 9.70 19.28 9.30
CA ASP A 4 10.63 18.78 8.28
C ASP A 4 9.86 18.46 6.98
N TYR A 5 9.65 19.51 6.20
CA TYR A 5 9.00 19.43 4.89
C TYR A 5 9.78 18.55 3.90
N ARG A 6 11.11 18.48 3.99
CA ARG A 6 11.91 17.65 3.07
C ARG A 6 11.58 16.18 3.28
N THR A 7 11.57 15.73 4.53
CA THR A 7 11.20 14.34 4.84
C THR A 7 9.74 14.06 4.51
N PHE A 8 8.83 14.97 4.84
CA PHE A 8 7.42 14.85 4.47
C PHE A 8 7.25 14.63 2.96
N PHE A 9 7.77 15.54 2.13
CA PHE A 9 7.59 15.45 0.68
C PHE A 9 8.29 14.24 0.07
N ALA A 10 9.46 13.85 0.55
CA ALA A 10 10.15 12.66 0.04
C ALA A 10 9.35 11.38 0.25
N ILE A 11 8.76 11.20 1.45
CA ILE A 11 7.92 10.04 1.74
C ILE A 11 6.62 10.10 0.93
N VAL A 12 5.96 11.27 0.87
CA VAL A 12 4.72 11.44 0.07
C VAL A 12 4.96 11.11 -1.40
N LEU A 13 5.97 11.72 -2.03
CA LEU A 13 6.23 11.54 -3.46
C LEU A 13 6.61 10.08 -3.77
N ALA A 14 7.41 9.44 -2.92
CA ALA A 14 7.80 8.05 -3.13
C ALA A 14 6.61 7.10 -2.92
N SER A 15 5.82 7.28 -1.87
CA SER A 15 4.59 6.50 -1.66
C SER A 15 3.58 6.71 -2.79
N LEU A 16 3.39 7.94 -3.27
CA LEU A 16 2.51 8.23 -4.41
C LEU A 16 3.02 7.58 -5.69
N ALA A 17 4.32 7.59 -5.96
CA ALA A 17 4.89 6.91 -7.13
C ALA A 17 4.60 5.40 -7.09
N GLY A 18 4.84 4.75 -5.95
CA GLY A 18 4.50 3.34 -5.77
C GLY A 18 3.00 3.08 -5.90
N TRP A 19 2.18 3.95 -5.33
CA TRP A 19 0.72 3.85 -5.41
C TRP A 19 0.19 4.00 -6.85
N ILE A 20 0.71 4.93 -7.64
CA ILE A 20 0.34 5.11 -9.05
C ILE A 20 0.67 3.84 -9.84
N ILE A 21 1.83 3.23 -9.62
CA ILE A 21 2.18 1.96 -10.28
C ILE A 21 1.22 0.84 -9.86
N ALA A 22 0.92 0.75 -8.56
CA ALA A 22 -0.05 -0.19 -8.03
C ALA A 22 -1.44 -0.05 -8.67
N VAL A 23 -1.94 1.19 -8.81
CA VAL A 23 -3.20 1.49 -9.49
C VAL A 23 -3.13 1.11 -10.96
N ALA A 24 -2.05 1.49 -11.67
CA ALA A 24 -1.89 1.17 -13.08
C ALA A 24 -1.93 -0.35 -13.32
N VAL A 25 -1.18 -1.14 -12.54
CA VAL A 25 -1.19 -2.61 -12.61
C VAL A 25 -2.58 -3.16 -12.32
N TYR A 26 -3.25 -2.68 -11.27
CA TYR A 26 -4.61 -3.11 -10.93
C TYR A 26 -5.60 -2.83 -12.07
N THR A 27 -5.54 -1.64 -12.67
CA THR A 27 -6.43 -1.24 -13.77
C THR A 27 -6.15 -2.01 -15.07
N GLN A 28 -4.88 -2.32 -15.34
CA GLN A 28 -4.48 -3.05 -16.54
C GLN A 28 -4.94 -4.52 -16.49
N ILE A 29 -4.94 -5.13 -15.31
CA ILE A 29 -5.44 -6.50 -15.13
C ILE A 29 -6.97 -6.56 -15.26
N GLY A 30 -7.68 -5.50 -14.84
CA GLY A 30 -9.12 -5.38 -15.02
C GLY A 30 -9.88 -6.57 -14.39
N ASP A 31 -10.88 -7.09 -15.10
CA ASP A 31 -11.66 -8.26 -14.67
C ASP A 31 -11.00 -9.61 -15.05
N ASN A 32 -9.84 -9.58 -15.71
CA ASN A 32 -9.12 -10.81 -16.06
C ASN A 32 -8.37 -11.35 -14.84
N ARG A 33 -9.02 -12.21 -14.07
CA ARG A 33 -8.55 -12.66 -12.74
C ARG A 33 -8.22 -14.14 -12.73
N SER A 34 -7.28 -14.54 -13.58
CA SER A 34 -6.69 -15.88 -13.51
C SER A 34 -5.85 -16.03 -12.22
N PRO A 35 -5.63 -17.27 -11.72
CA PRO A 35 -4.78 -17.51 -10.56
C PRO A 35 -3.37 -16.90 -10.69
N GLU A 36 -2.84 -16.87 -11.91
CA GLU A 36 -1.53 -16.29 -12.21
C GLU A 36 -1.55 -14.77 -12.06
N LEU A 37 -2.58 -14.10 -12.58
CA LEU A 37 -2.75 -12.66 -12.48
C LEU A 37 -3.03 -12.21 -11.03
N LEU A 38 -3.70 -13.03 -10.23
CA LEU A 38 -3.87 -12.79 -8.79
C LEU A 38 -2.53 -12.80 -8.03
N ARG A 39 -1.55 -13.62 -8.44
CA ARG A 39 -0.20 -13.57 -7.87
C ARG A 39 0.52 -12.28 -8.24
N TRP A 40 0.35 -11.79 -9.46
CA TRP A 40 0.88 -10.49 -9.89
C TRP A 40 0.22 -9.33 -9.14
N LEU A 41 -1.08 -9.42 -8.84
CA LEU A 41 -1.78 -8.45 -7.99
C LEU A 41 -1.29 -8.45 -6.54
N ALA A 42 -0.66 -9.52 -6.05
CA ALA A 42 0.00 -9.49 -4.75
C ALA A 42 1.18 -8.49 -4.72
N LEU A 43 1.82 -8.20 -5.86
CA LEU A 43 2.88 -7.19 -5.94
C LEU A 43 2.34 -5.76 -5.81
N VAL A 44 1.06 -5.52 -6.16
CA VAL A 44 0.36 -4.23 -5.91
C VAL A 44 0.36 -3.91 -4.42
N ILE A 45 0.28 -4.93 -3.57
CA ILE A 45 0.32 -4.78 -2.12
C ILE A 45 1.71 -4.33 -1.65
N LEU A 46 2.77 -4.81 -2.29
CA LEU A 46 4.14 -4.53 -1.86
C LEU A 46 4.67 -3.17 -2.33
N ILE A 47 4.32 -2.76 -3.55
CA ILE A 47 5.04 -1.67 -4.22
C ILE A 47 4.90 -0.32 -3.52
N THR A 48 3.70 0.01 -3.01
CA THR A 48 3.47 1.29 -2.30
C THR A 48 4.28 1.40 -1.01
N PRO A 49 4.21 0.44 -0.05
CA PRO A 49 5.02 0.49 1.15
C PRO A 49 6.53 0.41 0.85
N LEU A 50 6.94 -0.35 -0.17
CA LEU A 50 8.34 -0.44 -0.59
C LEU A 50 8.86 0.91 -1.12
N SER A 51 8.12 1.58 -1.99
CA SER A 51 8.52 2.90 -2.49
C SER A 51 8.56 3.93 -1.36
N GLY A 52 7.59 3.91 -0.43
CA GLY A 52 7.61 4.75 0.78
C GLY A 52 8.84 4.52 1.65
N LEU A 53 9.23 3.25 1.85
CA LEU A 53 10.46 2.87 2.55
C LEU A 53 11.70 3.45 1.89
N LEU A 54 11.81 3.33 0.56
CA LEU A 54 12.94 3.87 -0.21
C LEU A 54 13.00 5.40 -0.12
N GLY A 55 11.86 6.09 -0.23
CA GLY A 55 11.78 7.55 -0.08
C GLY A 55 12.20 8.02 1.31
N TRP A 56 11.80 7.29 2.35
CA TRP A 56 12.22 7.56 3.72
C TRP A 56 13.72 7.35 3.89
N ILE A 57 14.25 6.18 3.51
CA ILE A 57 15.68 5.86 3.66
C ILE A 57 16.54 6.82 2.85
N ALA A 58 16.09 7.28 1.69
CA ALA A 58 16.83 8.23 0.86
C ALA A 58 17.16 9.54 1.60
N ILE A 59 16.24 10.04 2.44
CA ILE A 59 16.43 11.28 3.22
C ILE A 59 16.96 11.02 4.63
N ARG A 60 16.54 9.91 5.27
CA ARG A 60 16.90 9.58 6.66
C ARG A 60 17.43 8.15 6.79
N ARG A 61 18.59 7.89 6.19
CA ARG A 61 19.24 6.56 6.19
C ARG A 61 19.42 5.93 7.58
N HIS A 62 19.67 6.75 8.60
CA HIS A 62 19.86 6.28 9.97
C HIS A 62 18.57 5.67 10.58
N GLU A 63 17.40 5.95 10.00
CA GLU A 63 16.10 5.46 10.47
C GLU A 63 15.62 4.22 9.75
N TRP A 64 16.47 3.53 8.98
CA TRP A 64 16.06 2.41 8.13
C TRP A 64 15.30 1.32 8.89
N ARG A 65 15.63 1.05 10.16
CA ARG A 65 14.92 0.08 11.00
C ARG A 65 13.49 0.52 11.30
N LEU A 66 13.31 1.80 11.63
CA LEU A 66 12.00 2.38 11.90
C LEU A 66 11.17 2.42 10.61
N ALA A 67 11.78 2.87 9.51
CA ALA A 67 11.12 2.90 8.22
C ALA A 67 10.69 1.49 7.79
N ALA A 68 11.55 0.49 7.95
CA ALA A 68 11.22 -0.91 7.65
C ALA A 68 10.10 -1.44 8.56
N ALA A 69 10.11 -1.12 9.85
CA ALA A 69 9.04 -1.52 10.76
C ALA A 69 7.70 -0.87 10.39
N CYS A 70 7.68 0.44 10.09
CA CYS A 70 6.47 1.17 9.73
C CYS A 70 5.90 0.75 8.36
N CYS A 71 6.74 0.71 7.33
CA CYS A 71 6.32 0.29 5.99
C CYS A 71 6.02 -1.21 5.95
N GLY A 72 6.75 -2.02 6.72
CA GLY A 72 6.45 -3.44 6.92
C GLY A 72 5.10 -3.64 7.61
N ALA A 73 4.82 -2.90 8.69
CA ALA A 73 3.50 -2.93 9.34
C ALA A 73 2.39 -2.52 8.37
N LEU A 74 2.60 -1.46 7.57
CA LEU A 74 1.65 -1.05 6.54
C LEU A 74 1.39 -2.17 5.53
N TYR A 75 2.44 -2.81 5.01
CA TYR A 75 2.35 -3.96 4.10
C TYR A 75 1.63 -5.16 4.72
N PHE A 76 1.98 -5.53 5.96
CA PHE A 76 1.44 -6.73 6.60
C PHE A 76 0.00 -6.56 7.05
N PHE A 77 -0.36 -5.44 7.70
CA PHE A 77 -1.69 -5.25 8.27
C PHE A 77 -2.76 -4.91 7.22
N THR A 78 -2.39 -4.22 6.13
CA THR A 78 -3.35 -3.78 5.12
C THR A 78 -4.15 -4.94 4.50
N PRO A 79 -3.54 -6.08 4.07
CA PRO A 79 -4.27 -7.26 3.62
C PRO A 79 -5.29 -7.79 4.62
N PHE A 80 -4.95 -7.86 5.91
CA PHE A 80 -5.89 -8.35 6.93
C PHE A 80 -7.09 -7.43 7.07
N VAL A 81 -6.87 -6.12 7.10
CA VAL A 81 -7.96 -5.14 7.19
C VAL A 81 -8.81 -5.19 5.92
N ALA A 82 -8.20 -5.22 4.75
CA ALA A 82 -8.91 -5.32 3.46
C ALA A 82 -9.75 -6.59 3.35
N ALA A 83 -9.24 -7.74 3.80
CA ALA A 83 -9.99 -8.99 3.82
C ALA A 83 -11.20 -8.93 4.76
N ARG A 84 -11.09 -8.24 5.91
CA ARG A 84 -12.22 -8.01 6.81
C ARG A 84 -13.27 -7.09 6.21
N ILE A 85 -12.85 -6.01 5.55
CA ILE A 85 -13.75 -5.13 4.81
C ILE A 85 -14.51 -5.92 3.73
N GLU A 86 -13.81 -6.72 2.92
CA GLU A 86 -14.43 -7.54 1.89
C GLU A 86 -15.43 -8.57 2.45
N THR A 87 -15.08 -9.22 3.57
CA THR A 87 -15.98 -10.19 4.24
C THR A 87 -17.29 -9.55 4.70
N ILE A 88 -17.25 -8.27 5.10
CA ILE A 88 -18.42 -7.53 5.60
C ILE A 88 -19.27 -7.01 4.43
N LEU A 89 -18.65 -6.43 3.40
CA LEU A 89 -19.36 -5.75 2.33
C LEU A 89 -19.80 -6.70 1.21
N THR A 90 -19.02 -7.73 0.91
CA THR A 90 -19.24 -8.66 -0.20
C THR A 90 -18.89 -10.10 0.21
N PRO A 91 -19.67 -10.70 1.12
CA PRO A 91 -19.37 -12.01 1.70
C PRO A 91 -19.26 -13.14 0.67
N ASP A 92 -20.04 -13.08 -0.41
CA ASP A 92 -20.00 -14.10 -1.46
C ASP A 92 -18.69 -14.04 -2.26
N ALA A 93 -18.18 -12.83 -2.55
CA ALA A 93 -16.89 -12.65 -3.19
C ALA A 93 -15.73 -13.09 -2.28
N ALA A 94 -15.82 -12.81 -0.97
CA ALA A 94 -14.81 -13.20 0.02
C ALA A 94 -14.65 -14.73 0.14
N ARG A 95 -15.69 -15.51 -0.17
CA ARG A 95 -15.65 -16.98 -0.14
C ARG A 95 -15.03 -17.60 -1.39
N GLN A 96 -14.87 -16.83 -2.46
CA GLN A 96 -14.29 -17.32 -3.71
C GLN A 96 -12.78 -17.48 -3.54
N THR A 97 -12.24 -18.62 -3.93
CA THR A 97 -10.78 -18.84 -3.98
C THR A 97 -10.14 -18.10 -5.16
N VAL A 98 -10.91 -17.95 -6.24
CA VAL A 98 -10.54 -17.20 -7.45
C VAL A 98 -11.76 -16.37 -7.81
N GLY A 99 -11.65 -15.06 -7.61
CA GLY A 99 -12.73 -14.11 -7.84
C GLY A 99 -12.18 -12.72 -8.12
N PRO A 100 -13.05 -11.74 -8.40
CA PRO A 100 -12.62 -10.38 -8.71
C PRO A 100 -11.88 -9.72 -7.54
N HIS A 101 -12.27 -10.03 -6.30
CA HIS A 101 -11.75 -9.44 -5.06
C HIS A 101 -11.60 -7.91 -5.12
N THR A 102 -12.56 -7.26 -5.81
CA THR A 102 -12.51 -5.82 -6.10
C THR A 102 -12.49 -5.02 -4.81
N VAL A 103 -13.35 -5.35 -3.86
CA VAL A 103 -13.42 -4.67 -2.56
C VAL A 103 -12.12 -4.82 -1.81
N TYR A 104 -11.53 -6.02 -1.79
CA TYR A 104 -10.21 -6.25 -1.19
C TYR A 104 -9.13 -5.36 -1.82
N PHE A 105 -8.93 -5.43 -3.14
CA PHE A 105 -7.84 -4.69 -3.78
C PHE A 105 -8.01 -3.17 -3.72
N VAL A 106 -9.24 -2.66 -3.87
CA VAL A 106 -9.52 -1.23 -3.70
C VAL A 106 -9.27 -0.79 -2.26
N SER A 107 -9.66 -1.61 -1.27
CA SER A 107 -9.38 -1.33 0.14
C SER A 107 -7.87 -1.29 0.42
N VAL A 108 -7.09 -2.20 -0.16
CA VAL A 108 -5.62 -2.17 -0.07
C VAL A 108 -5.06 -0.86 -0.62
N LEU A 109 -5.48 -0.45 -1.83
CA LEU A 109 -5.01 0.77 -2.47
C LEU A 109 -5.34 2.02 -1.62
N ALA A 110 -6.55 2.08 -1.06
CA ALA A 110 -6.98 3.18 -0.20
C ALA A 110 -6.18 3.23 1.11
N LEU A 111 -6.03 2.09 1.79
CA LEU A 111 -5.29 1.99 3.04
C LEU A 111 -3.79 2.30 2.87
N HIS A 112 -3.18 1.89 1.76
CA HIS A 112 -1.79 2.25 1.46
C HIS A 112 -1.61 3.74 1.20
N LEU A 113 -2.53 4.37 0.47
CA LEU A 113 -2.49 5.83 0.25
C LEU A 113 -2.60 6.57 1.58
N LEU A 114 -3.61 6.24 2.39
CA LEU A 114 -3.82 6.86 3.70
C LEU A 114 -2.65 6.60 4.64
N GLY A 115 -2.18 5.35 4.73
CA GLY A 115 -1.06 4.95 5.58
C GLY A 115 0.23 5.65 5.20
N GLY A 116 0.54 5.77 3.90
CA GLY A 116 1.70 6.52 3.41
C GLY A 116 1.64 8.00 3.78
N LEU A 117 0.47 8.64 3.62
CA LEU A 117 0.27 10.04 4.01
C LEU A 117 0.39 10.25 5.52
N VAL A 118 -0.17 9.35 6.33
CA VAL A 118 -0.08 9.39 7.80
C VAL A 118 1.36 9.20 8.26
N LEU A 119 2.10 8.25 7.69
CA LEU A 119 3.53 8.04 7.99
C LEU A 119 4.36 9.26 7.62
N ALA A 120 4.16 9.82 6.42
CA ALA A 120 4.85 11.02 6.00
C ALA A 120 4.55 12.21 6.93
N TRP A 121 3.28 12.40 7.28
CA TRP A 121 2.82 13.46 8.18
C TRP A 121 3.42 13.33 9.58
N TRP A 122 3.38 12.12 10.15
CA TRP A 122 3.96 11.83 11.45
C TRP A 122 5.47 12.05 11.44
N ARG A 123 6.17 11.55 10.42
CA ARG A 123 7.62 11.66 10.38
C ARG A 123 8.14 13.06 10.02
N GLY A 124 7.34 13.85 9.32
CA GLY A 124 7.61 15.25 9.01
C GLY A 124 7.28 16.23 10.15
N ARG A 125 6.60 15.79 11.21
CA ARG A 125 6.48 16.57 12.46
C ARG A 125 7.79 16.61 13.21
#